data_AF-A0A6L9Z0V9-F1
#
_entry.id   AF-A0A6L9Z0V9-F1
#
_cell.length_a   1.000
_cell.length_b   1.000
_cell.length_c   1.000
_cell.angle_alpha   90.00
_cell.angle_beta   90.00
_cell.angle_gamma   90.00
#
_symmetry.space_group_name_H-M   'P 1'
#
loop_
_entity.id
_entity.type
_entity.pdbx_description
1 polymer ?
#
loop_
_entity_poly.entity_id
_entity_poly.type
_entity_poly.pdbx_seq_one_letter_code
_entity_poly.pdbx_strand_id
1 'polypeptide(L)'
;MNINYTTSTVDSIHYKRLICGRTDDTAKLLGYIVSGLSVAIFGERRIGKTSLLYLIRDIINGSINVYQSELIDESLKNAIQNLEAKASNCIAAYLTLHDLNNVESKDFLQLTCHKIQNDTQLFSSNQGIVYPQHNSLVKTFEYINNILLRNSLQLVILIDEIELLLEMSNSQQLFRNLRGIIQSCTQIVFVLAGAEYWHKQIKDKTSPLVNNIQVFYLKSPARFAIENYLVKIPLQQYFVSTGKNAGTNTDIFVQTVIDWTGCKPYYTQAACQVLTELDIYTRNQQLAKGWQDLVVKDIEDSVEISLNNFYDNENLDVFSKQILILLANKSGLTVKQISNQLGCSSKIIWDRVDDLESLYKIRKQGSEYYIIGELIENWGRKTQDIPKTVNKWFQRLKWITITCLLLLAPYLYFYTHPPLDRFTCKFTGGEVVVQMPKSLEQNETGKAKIRASNTGKAKIKSLLITIQSTTINYQKEETNQIKIEPLNRGETKFVDMSFASHRSEQTNIFKSSISISKDNNQSNTCSFEILARIIPVKRYWGIVNFLLVTTSGVLARKDLFNLVSTTLPNLLGIEKKDQTIVVLKDDED
;
A
#
# COMPACT_ATOMS: atom_id res chain seq x y z
N MET A 1 18.16 44.26 -15.46
CA MET A 1 17.04 44.34 -14.51
C MET A 1 17.50 43.62 -13.25
N ASN A 2 17.46 44.22 -12.05
CA ASN A 2 17.83 43.47 -10.85
C ASN A 2 16.72 42.47 -10.55
N ILE A 3 17.03 41.18 -10.72
CA ILE A 3 16.08 40.10 -10.49
C ILE A 3 16.25 39.65 -9.05
N ASN A 4 15.24 39.89 -8.23
CA ASN A 4 15.17 39.35 -6.88
C ASN A 4 14.48 37.99 -6.95
N TYR A 5 15.26 36.92 -6.78
CA TYR A 5 14.70 35.59 -6.66
C TYR A 5 13.83 35.48 -5.40
N THR A 6 12.79 34.66 -5.47
CA THR A 6 11.96 34.37 -4.30
C THR A 6 11.44 32.96 -4.37
N THR A 7 11.45 32.25 -3.24
CA THR A 7 10.76 30.96 -3.09
C THR A 7 9.30 31.12 -2.64
N SER A 8 8.87 32.36 -2.39
CA SER A 8 7.48 32.68 -2.05
C SER A 8 6.58 32.39 -3.24
N THR A 9 5.55 31.58 -3.03
CA THR A 9 4.53 31.29 -4.04
C THR A 9 3.32 32.21 -3.93
N VAL A 10 3.44 33.32 -3.19
CA VAL A 10 2.37 34.32 -3.07
C VAL A 10 2.11 34.94 -4.43
N ASP A 11 0.82 35.13 -4.73
CA ASP A 11 0.30 35.77 -5.93
C ASP A 11 0.75 37.24 -6.05
N SER A 12 2.01 37.43 -6.43
CA SER A 12 2.66 38.73 -6.54
C SER A 12 3.29 38.89 -7.91
N ILE A 13 3.36 40.14 -8.37
CA ILE A 13 4.01 40.49 -9.63
C ILE A 13 5.49 40.04 -9.63
N HIS A 14 6.19 40.20 -8.51
CA HIS A 14 7.60 39.79 -8.38
C HIS A 14 7.77 38.28 -8.62
N TYR A 15 6.93 37.45 -7.99
CA TYR A 15 6.97 36.00 -8.19
C TYR A 15 6.59 35.61 -9.63
N LYS A 16 5.52 36.20 -10.20
CA LYS A 16 5.03 35.86 -11.54
C LYS A 16 6.04 36.12 -12.65
N ARG A 17 6.88 37.14 -12.49
CA ARG A 17 7.96 37.46 -13.43
C ARG A 17 9.01 36.36 -13.55
N LEU A 18 9.14 35.51 -12.53
CA LEU A 18 10.08 34.39 -12.47
C LEU A 18 9.52 33.09 -13.07
N ILE A 19 8.26 33.07 -13.51
CA ILE A 19 7.65 31.88 -14.10
C ILE A 19 8.24 31.68 -15.49
N CYS A 20 8.82 30.50 -15.73
CA CYS A 20 9.62 30.23 -16.91
C CYS A 20 9.45 28.79 -17.43
N GLY A 21 9.61 28.63 -18.75
CA GLY A 21 9.60 27.37 -19.48
C GLY A 21 8.21 26.77 -19.61
N ARG A 22 7.17 27.60 -19.53
CA ARG A 22 5.76 27.18 -19.53
C ARG A 22 4.97 27.60 -20.76
N THR A 23 5.59 28.22 -21.76
CA THR A 23 4.90 28.69 -22.97
C THR A 23 4.03 27.61 -23.64
N ASP A 24 4.61 26.44 -23.88
CA ASP A 24 3.89 25.33 -24.53
C ASP A 24 2.80 24.73 -23.64
N ASP A 25 3.07 24.64 -22.33
CA ASP A 25 2.09 24.15 -21.35
C ASP A 25 0.88 25.10 -21.26
N THR A 26 1.14 26.40 -21.18
CA THR A 26 0.13 27.45 -21.18
C THR A 26 -0.68 27.44 -22.47
N ALA A 27 -0.02 27.36 -23.63
CA ALA A 27 -0.70 27.30 -24.92
C ALA A 27 -1.61 26.06 -25.06
N LYS A 28 -1.11 24.90 -24.62
CA LYS A 28 -1.86 23.65 -24.66
C LYS A 28 -3.05 23.65 -23.69
N LEU A 29 -2.84 24.13 -22.47
CA LEU A 29 -3.88 24.23 -21.46
C LEU A 29 -4.98 25.20 -21.89
N LEU A 30 -4.61 26.37 -22.42
CA LEU A 30 -5.59 27.31 -23.02
C LEU A 30 -6.33 26.69 -24.20
N GLY A 31 -5.66 25.89 -25.03
CA GLY A 31 -6.33 25.16 -26.12
C GLY A 31 -7.46 24.26 -25.62
N TYR A 32 -7.26 23.54 -24.52
CA TYR A 32 -8.33 22.75 -23.89
C TYR A 32 -9.43 23.62 -23.30
N ILE A 33 -9.06 24.68 -22.59
CA ILE A 33 -10.00 25.61 -21.96
C ILE A 33 -10.93 26.23 -23.00
N VAL A 34 -10.37 26.84 -24.05
CA VAL A 34 -11.11 27.49 -25.14
C VAL A 34 -12.01 26.50 -25.89
N SER A 35 -11.64 25.21 -25.91
CA SER A 35 -12.46 24.13 -26.48
C SER A 35 -13.61 23.68 -25.56
N GLY A 36 -13.76 24.30 -24.38
CA GLY A 36 -14.78 23.93 -23.38
C GLY A 36 -14.45 22.67 -22.58
N LEU A 37 -13.19 22.21 -22.60
CA LEU A 37 -12.79 20.99 -21.90
C LEU A 37 -12.27 21.31 -20.49
N SER A 38 -12.92 20.75 -19.47
CA SER A 38 -12.39 20.77 -18.11
C SER A 38 -11.12 19.93 -18.00
N VAL A 39 -10.15 20.38 -17.20
CA VAL A 39 -8.80 19.83 -17.14
C VAL A 39 -8.41 19.45 -15.72
N ALA A 40 -7.81 18.28 -15.57
CA ALA A 40 -7.14 17.83 -14.36
C ALA A 40 -5.63 18.06 -14.49
N ILE A 41 -5.07 18.99 -13.71
CA ILE A 41 -3.64 19.21 -13.63
C ILE A 41 -3.08 18.42 -12.45
N PHE A 42 -2.10 17.57 -12.73
CA PHE A 42 -1.29 16.95 -11.68
C PHE A 42 0.17 16.92 -12.10
N GLY A 43 1.02 16.80 -11.11
CA GLY A 43 2.47 16.89 -11.25
C GLY A 43 3.09 16.91 -9.86
N GLU A 44 4.40 16.80 -9.81
CA GLU A 44 5.13 16.83 -8.55
C GLU A 44 4.82 18.10 -7.74
N ARG A 45 4.94 18.01 -6.40
CA ARG A 45 4.99 19.20 -5.55
C ARG A 45 6.13 20.13 -6.03
N ARG A 46 5.89 21.45 -5.97
CA ARG A 46 6.86 22.49 -6.38
C ARG A 46 7.26 22.52 -7.87
N ILE A 47 6.55 21.80 -8.73
CA ILE A 47 6.78 21.83 -10.19
C ILE A 47 6.23 23.11 -10.86
N GLY A 48 5.40 23.90 -10.17
CA GLY A 48 4.83 25.15 -10.68
C GLY A 48 3.37 25.05 -11.17
N LYS A 49 2.55 24.18 -10.56
CA LYS A 49 1.11 24.08 -10.85
C LYS A 49 0.39 25.39 -10.55
N THR A 50 0.51 25.88 -9.32
CA THR A 50 -0.02 27.17 -8.87
C THR A 50 0.45 28.32 -9.76
N SER A 51 1.74 28.34 -10.10
CA SER A 51 2.33 29.33 -11.02
C SER A 51 1.65 29.32 -12.39
N LEU A 52 1.40 28.13 -12.94
CA LEU A 52 0.68 27.98 -14.21
C LEU A 52 -0.76 28.48 -14.10
N LEU A 53 -1.47 28.21 -12.99
CA LEU A 53 -2.81 28.73 -12.77
C LEU A 53 -2.82 30.27 -12.72
N TYR A 54 -1.86 30.90 -12.04
CA TYR A 54 -1.73 32.36 -12.05
C TYR A 54 -1.50 32.92 -13.44
N LEU A 55 -0.60 32.31 -14.23
CA LEU A 55 -0.39 32.73 -15.62
C LEU A 55 -1.67 32.63 -16.45
N ILE A 56 -2.40 31.51 -16.34
CA ILE A 56 -3.64 31.29 -17.08
C ILE A 56 -4.68 32.33 -16.70
N ARG A 57 -4.89 32.58 -15.40
CA ARG A 57 -5.80 33.62 -14.93
C ARG A 57 -5.41 34.99 -15.49
N ASP A 58 -4.14 35.36 -15.36
CA ASP A 58 -3.68 36.70 -15.71
C ASP A 58 -3.69 36.93 -17.22
N ILE A 59 -3.49 35.89 -18.03
CA ILE A 59 -3.67 35.95 -19.50
C ILE A 59 -5.16 36.09 -19.84
N ILE A 60 -6.03 35.25 -19.28
CA ILE A 60 -7.47 35.30 -19.57
C ILE A 60 -8.07 36.66 -19.15
N ASN A 61 -7.70 37.17 -17.98
CA ASN A 61 -8.22 38.43 -17.45
C ASN A 61 -7.40 39.66 -17.91
N GLY A 62 -6.40 39.50 -18.78
CA GLY A 62 -5.54 40.58 -19.29
C GLY A 62 -4.64 41.28 -18.26
N SER A 63 -4.57 40.76 -17.03
CA SER A 63 -3.74 41.29 -15.94
C SER A 63 -2.25 41.07 -16.16
N ILE A 64 -1.86 40.16 -17.06
CA ILE A 64 -0.47 39.89 -17.42
C ILE A 64 0.23 41.11 -18.02
N ASN A 65 -0.52 42.00 -18.67
CA ASN A 65 0.00 43.23 -19.30
C ASN A 65 0.70 44.17 -18.30
N VAL A 66 0.34 44.10 -17.01
CA VAL A 66 0.97 44.90 -15.94
C VAL A 66 2.45 44.53 -15.75
N TYR A 67 2.84 43.30 -16.08
CA TYR A 67 4.19 42.81 -15.82
C TYR A 67 4.84 42.08 -17.00
N GLN A 68 4.21 42.08 -18.18
CA GLN A 68 4.70 41.40 -19.39
C GLN A 68 6.11 41.84 -19.78
N SER A 69 6.41 43.14 -19.72
CA SER A 69 7.72 43.70 -20.09
C SER A 69 8.85 43.18 -19.19
N GLU A 70 8.50 42.74 -17.98
CA GLU A 70 9.38 42.34 -16.89
C GLU A 70 9.45 40.81 -16.70
N LEU A 71 8.79 40.04 -17.57
CA LEU A 71 8.93 38.59 -17.63
C LEU A 71 10.36 38.21 -18.04
N ILE A 72 10.94 37.23 -17.35
CA ILE A 72 12.26 36.69 -17.71
C ILE A 72 12.20 35.72 -18.90
N ASP A 73 11.05 35.07 -19.11
CA ASP A 73 10.82 34.12 -20.18
C ASP A 73 10.41 34.85 -21.46
N GLU A 74 11.40 35.09 -22.32
CA GLU A 74 11.20 35.76 -23.60
C GLU A 74 10.30 34.95 -24.56
N SER A 75 10.26 33.61 -24.44
CA SER A 75 9.34 32.81 -25.25
C SER A 75 7.89 33.09 -24.87
N LEU A 76 7.59 33.09 -23.56
CA LEU A 76 6.24 33.41 -23.07
C LEU A 76 5.87 34.85 -23.41
N LYS A 77 6.79 35.79 -23.20
CA LYS A 77 6.58 37.22 -23.48
C LYS A 77 6.12 37.48 -24.91
N ASN A 78 6.73 36.80 -25.88
CA ASN A 78 6.36 36.88 -27.29
C ASN A 78 5.06 36.15 -27.63
N ALA A 79 4.67 35.15 -26.84
CA ALA A 79 3.45 34.38 -27.07
C ALA A 79 2.18 35.04 -26.51
N ILE A 80 2.28 35.92 -25.51
CA ILE A 80 1.14 36.47 -24.75
C ILE A 80 0.03 37.05 -25.62
N GLN A 81 0.35 37.90 -26.60
CA GLN A 81 -0.68 38.52 -27.46
C GLN A 81 -1.52 37.47 -28.20
N ASN A 82 -0.88 36.40 -28.69
CA ASN A 82 -1.58 35.29 -29.34
C ASN A 82 -2.39 34.45 -28.37
N LEU A 83 -1.94 34.31 -27.11
CA LEU A 83 -2.64 33.57 -26.07
C LEU A 83 -3.87 34.34 -25.57
N GLU A 84 -3.75 35.66 -25.35
CA GLU A 84 -4.86 36.54 -25.00
C GLU A 84 -5.92 36.57 -26.09
N ALA A 85 -5.50 36.71 -27.36
CA ALA A 85 -6.43 36.69 -28.50
C ALA A 85 -7.24 35.38 -28.59
N LYS A 86 -6.63 34.23 -28.23
CA LYS A 86 -7.33 32.94 -28.17
C LYS A 86 -8.34 32.87 -27.02
N ALA A 87 -8.08 33.57 -25.93
CA ALA A 87 -8.88 33.57 -24.71
C ALA A 87 -9.86 34.74 -24.61
N SER A 88 -10.11 35.49 -25.69
CA SER A 88 -10.86 36.76 -25.67
C SER A 88 -12.28 36.67 -25.11
N ASN A 89 -12.91 35.49 -25.19
CA ASN A 89 -14.27 35.26 -24.69
C ASN A 89 -14.28 34.55 -23.33
N CYS A 90 -13.11 34.34 -22.72
CA CYS A 90 -12.97 33.67 -21.44
C CYS A 90 -12.82 34.71 -20.32
N ILE A 91 -13.25 34.32 -19.12
CA ILE A 91 -13.01 35.02 -17.87
C ILE A 91 -12.59 33.98 -16.84
N ALA A 92 -11.65 34.31 -15.96
CA ALA A 92 -11.09 33.36 -15.02
C ALA A 92 -11.33 33.79 -13.56
N ALA A 93 -11.70 32.83 -12.73
CA ALA A 93 -11.74 32.96 -11.27
C ALA A 93 -10.74 31.97 -10.65
N TYR A 94 -9.93 32.43 -9.69
CA TYR A 94 -8.95 31.60 -9.00
C TYR A 94 -9.39 31.29 -7.56
N LEU A 95 -9.40 29.99 -7.24
CA LEU A 95 -9.83 29.46 -5.96
C LEU A 95 -8.67 28.70 -5.33
N THR A 96 -8.23 29.19 -4.17
CA THR A 96 -7.37 28.42 -3.25
C THR A 96 -8.25 27.81 -2.17
N LEU A 97 -8.13 26.51 -1.96
CA LEU A 97 -8.97 25.79 -1.00
C LEU A 97 -8.50 25.95 0.44
N HIS A 98 -7.33 26.53 0.67
CA HIS A 98 -6.90 26.99 2.01
C HIS A 98 -7.82 28.05 2.61
N ASP A 99 -8.59 28.77 1.79
CA ASP A 99 -9.56 29.76 2.26
C ASP A 99 -10.84 29.10 2.84
N LEU A 100 -10.97 27.76 2.75
CA LEU A 100 -12.11 27.04 3.32
C LEU A 100 -11.93 26.83 4.83
N ASN A 101 -12.63 27.65 5.62
CA ASN A 101 -12.64 27.52 7.08
C ASN A 101 -13.28 26.19 7.56
N ASN A 102 -14.20 25.64 6.78
CA ASN A 102 -14.96 24.44 7.10
C ASN A 102 -15.06 23.51 5.89
N VAL A 103 -15.15 22.23 6.20
CA VAL A 103 -15.06 21.12 5.25
C VAL A 103 -16.47 20.73 4.79
N GLU A 104 -17.31 21.70 4.38
CA GLU A 104 -18.66 21.44 3.85
C GLU A 104 -18.86 21.96 2.41
N SER A 105 -19.81 21.34 1.69
CA SER A 105 -20.12 21.72 0.29
C SER A 105 -20.69 23.12 0.15
N LYS A 106 -21.32 23.65 1.22
CA LYS A 106 -21.89 25.01 1.22
C LYS A 106 -20.79 26.06 1.24
N ASP A 107 -19.72 25.82 1.98
CA ASP A 107 -18.57 26.72 2.07
C ASP A 107 -17.84 26.79 0.72
N PHE A 108 -17.69 25.64 0.04
CA PHE A 108 -17.17 25.59 -1.32
C PHE A 108 -18.00 26.44 -2.29
N LEU A 109 -19.34 26.34 -2.23
CA LEU A 109 -20.22 27.15 -3.07
C LEU A 109 -20.07 28.65 -2.76
N GLN A 110 -20.06 29.02 -1.48
CA GLN A 110 -19.93 30.40 -1.04
C GLN A 110 -18.58 31.00 -1.47
N LEU A 111 -17.48 30.27 -1.25
CA LEU A 111 -16.14 30.66 -1.70
C LEU A 111 -16.12 30.86 -3.22
N THR A 112 -16.68 29.91 -3.97
CA THR A 112 -16.70 29.99 -5.44
C THR A 112 -17.47 31.20 -5.93
N CYS A 113 -18.68 31.43 -5.41
CA CYS A 113 -19.49 32.59 -5.77
C CYS A 113 -18.78 33.90 -5.43
N HIS A 114 -18.15 33.99 -4.26
CA HIS A 114 -17.41 35.17 -3.84
C HIS A 114 -16.21 35.46 -4.75
N LYS A 115 -15.41 34.45 -5.09
CA LYS A 115 -14.26 34.61 -6.01
C LYS A 115 -14.70 34.97 -7.42
N ILE A 116 -15.78 34.36 -7.94
CA ILE A 116 -16.31 34.74 -9.26
C ILE A 116 -16.73 36.21 -9.26
N GLN A 117 -17.43 36.67 -8.23
CA GLN A 117 -17.85 38.08 -8.13
C GLN A 117 -16.66 39.04 -8.12
N ASN A 118 -15.63 38.74 -7.31
CA ASN A 118 -14.47 39.61 -7.16
C ASN A 118 -13.56 39.61 -8.40
N ASP A 119 -13.30 38.43 -8.98
CA ASP A 119 -12.29 38.27 -10.03
C ASP A 119 -12.84 38.62 -11.41
N THR A 120 -14.13 38.39 -11.68
CA THR A 120 -14.70 38.50 -13.03
C THR A 120 -15.56 39.73 -13.27
N GLN A 121 -15.98 40.44 -12.21
CA GLN A 121 -16.90 41.58 -12.28
C GLN A 121 -18.24 41.32 -13.01
N LEU A 122 -18.55 40.06 -13.37
CA LEU A 122 -19.77 39.64 -14.07
C LEU A 122 -21.07 40.07 -13.35
N PHE A 123 -20.96 40.39 -12.07
CA PHE A 123 -22.09 40.55 -11.17
C PHE A 123 -22.05 41.83 -10.33
N SER A 124 -21.29 42.84 -10.77
CA SER A 124 -21.16 44.11 -10.07
C SER A 124 -22.52 44.82 -9.86
N SER A 125 -23.01 44.70 -8.62
CA SER A 125 -23.92 45.55 -7.82
C SER A 125 -25.26 46.08 -8.35
N ASN A 126 -25.50 46.26 -9.65
CA ASN A 126 -26.77 46.86 -10.12
C ASN A 126 -27.88 45.86 -10.44
N GLN A 127 -27.55 44.57 -10.60
CA GLN A 127 -28.56 43.53 -10.83
C GLN A 127 -28.87 42.69 -9.59
N GLY A 128 -28.27 43.03 -8.43
CA GLY A 128 -28.49 42.35 -7.16
C GLY A 128 -28.57 40.84 -7.32
N ILE A 129 -27.43 40.14 -7.37
CA ILE A 129 -27.54 38.69 -7.16
C ILE A 129 -28.09 38.51 -5.75
N VAL A 130 -29.40 38.30 -5.68
CA VAL A 130 -30.00 37.47 -4.66
C VAL A 130 -29.27 36.15 -4.84
N TYR A 131 -28.32 35.86 -3.95
CA TYR A 131 -27.74 34.52 -3.82
C TYR A 131 -28.91 33.58 -4.00
N PRO A 132 -28.95 32.75 -5.05
CA PRO A 132 -30.11 31.94 -5.27
C PRO A 132 -30.34 31.20 -3.96
N GLN A 133 -31.51 31.37 -3.34
CA GLN A 133 -31.90 30.59 -2.16
C GLN A 133 -31.92 29.07 -2.44
N HIS A 134 -31.54 28.68 -3.66
CA HIS A 134 -31.22 27.32 -4.04
C HIS A 134 -30.03 26.81 -3.22
N ASN A 135 -30.36 25.99 -2.22
CA ASN A 135 -29.42 25.19 -1.43
C ASN A 135 -28.65 24.13 -2.26
N SER A 136 -28.66 24.19 -3.59
CA SER A 136 -28.08 23.18 -4.48
C SER A 136 -27.00 23.78 -5.38
N LEU A 137 -25.79 23.25 -5.23
CA LEU A 137 -24.61 23.60 -6.02
C LEU A 137 -24.89 23.55 -7.54
N VAL A 138 -25.51 22.47 -8.03
CA VAL A 138 -25.80 22.28 -9.46
C VAL A 138 -26.71 23.39 -10.02
N LYS A 139 -27.80 23.72 -9.31
CA LYS A 139 -28.74 24.77 -9.76
C LYS A 139 -28.10 26.15 -9.82
N THR A 140 -27.20 26.45 -8.88
CA THR A 140 -26.47 27.72 -8.89
C THR A 140 -25.56 27.83 -10.11
N PHE A 141 -24.85 26.76 -10.46
CA PHE A 141 -24.02 26.74 -11.67
C PHE A 141 -24.83 26.76 -12.96
N GLU A 142 -25.99 26.10 -13.02
CA GLU A 142 -26.91 26.20 -14.17
C GLU A 142 -27.39 27.65 -14.39
N TYR A 143 -27.70 28.37 -13.31
CA TYR A 143 -28.06 29.79 -13.38
C TYR A 143 -26.90 30.64 -13.93
N ILE A 144 -25.68 30.44 -13.42
CA ILE A 144 -24.48 31.13 -13.90
C ILE A 144 -24.25 30.81 -15.39
N ASN A 145 -24.36 29.54 -15.79
CA ASN A 145 -24.20 29.10 -17.17
C ASN A 145 -25.18 29.78 -18.12
N ASN A 146 -26.44 29.99 -17.71
CA ASN A 146 -27.43 30.70 -18.53
C ASN A 146 -27.09 32.18 -18.73
N ILE A 147 -26.47 32.83 -17.76
CA ILE A 147 -25.99 34.22 -17.89
C ILE A 147 -24.80 34.26 -18.86
N LEU A 148 -23.85 33.36 -18.70
CA LEU A 148 -22.68 33.22 -19.56
C LEU A 148 -23.06 32.98 -21.03
N LEU A 149 -24.02 32.07 -21.28
CA LEU A 149 -24.56 31.79 -22.60
C LEU A 149 -25.14 33.03 -23.28
N ARG A 150 -25.89 33.87 -22.55
CA ARG A 150 -26.49 35.11 -23.10
C ARG A 150 -25.44 36.14 -23.50
N ASN A 151 -24.32 36.18 -22.77
CA ASN A 151 -23.23 37.11 -23.01
C ASN A 151 -22.14 36.56 -23.93
N SER A 152 -22.28 35.33 -24.42
CA SER A 152 -21.24 34.63 -25.21
C SER A 152 -19.88 34.57 -24.50
N LEU A 153 -19.90 34.42 -23.18
CA LEU A 153 -18.72 34.32 -22.33
C LEU A 153 -18.55 32.89 -21.81
N GLN A 154 -17.30 32.49 -21.58
CA GLN A 154 -16.94 31.25 -20.93
C GLN A 154 -16.26 31.55 -19.59
N LEU A 155 -16.75 30.94 -18.51
CA LEU A 155 -16.14 31.03 -17.19
C LEU A 155 -15.16 29.89 -16.96
N VAL A 156 -13.95 30.23 -16.56
CA VAL A 156 -12.87 29.31 -16.23
C VAL A 156 -12.64 29.36 -14.72
N ILE A 157 -12.85 28.24 -14.05
CA ILE A 157 -12.71 28.12 -12.60
C ILE A 157 -11.44 27.33 -12.31
N LEU A 158 -10.42 28.03 -11.83
CA LEU A 158 -9.12 27.48 -11.51
C LEU A 158 -9.10 27.11 -10.03
N ILE A 159 -9.04 25.82 -9.71
CA ILE A 159 -9.03 25.32 -8.33
C ILE A 159 -7.66 24.74 -8.05
N ASP A 160 -6.95 25.30 -7.07
CA ASP A 160 -5.68 24.77 -6.58
C ASP A 160 -5.88 23.87 -5.35
N GLU A 161 -4.98 22.92 -5.16
CA GLU A 161 -4.98 21.94 -4.07
C GLU A 161 -6.29 21.15 -3.89
N ILE A 162 -6.81 20.62 -5.01
CA ILE A 162 -8.07 19.86 -5.05
C ILE A 162 -8.11 18.65 -4.09
N GLU A 163 -6.95 18.16 -3.64
CA GLU A 163 -6.84 17.15 -2.59
C GLU A 163 -7.58 17.53 -1.30
N LEU A 164 -7.66 18.81 -0.96
CA LEU A 164 -8.43 19.27 0.21
C LEU A 164 -9.93 18.97 0.06
N LEU A 165 -10.47 18.92 -1.17
CA LEU A 165 -11.85 18.48 -1.40
C LEU A 165 -12.02 16.97 -1.24
N LEU A 166 -10.96 16.17 -1.43
CA LEU A 166 -11.01 14.72 -1.27
C LEU A 166 -11.05 14.31 0.21
N GLU A 167 -10.44 15.12 1.07
CA GLU A 167 -10.42 14.92 2.52
C GLU A 167 -11.77 15.23 3.18
N MET A 168 -12.71 15.85 2.44
CA MET A 168 -14.04 16.15 2.95
C MET A 168 -14.89 14.91 3.22
N SER A 169 -15.66 14.93 4.30
CA SER A 169 -16.60 13.85 4.66
C SER A 169 -17.66 13.60 3.58
N ASN A 170 -18.04 14.64 2.83
CA ASN A 170 -19.01 14.58 1.74
C ASN A 170 -18.36 14.64 0.33
N SER A 171 -17.05 14.38 0.23
CA SER A 171 -16.27 14.51 -1.01
C SER A 171 -16.92 13.80 -2.20
N GLN A 172 -17.40 12.56 -2.01
CA GLN A 172 -18.05 11.79 -3.08
C GLN A 172 -19.28 12.50 -3.67
N GLN A 173 -20.11 13.13 -2.83
CA GLN A 173 -21.28 13.86 -3.31
C GLN A 173 -20.87 15.14 -4.04
N LEU A 174 -19.85 15.84 -3.54
CA LEU A 174 -19.30 17.03 -4.18
C LEU A 174 -18.77 16.72 -5.58
N PHE A 175 -17.97 15.66 -5.72
CA PHE A 175 -17.42 15.24 -7.02
C PHE A 175 -18.51 14.75 -8.00
N ARG A 176 -19.59 14.14 -7.50
CA ARG A 176 -20.78 13.83 -8.33
C ARG A 176 -21.48 15.09 -8.82
N ASN A 177 -21.63 16.09 -7.96
CA ASN A 177 -22.21 17.37 -8.34
C ASN A 177 -21.31 18.10 -9.36
N LEU A 178 -19.99 18.12 -9.15
CA LEU A 178 -19.03 18.70 -10.10
C LEU A 178 -19.10 18.00 -11.45
N ARG A 179 -19.17 16.66 -11.48
CA ARG A 179 -19.39 15.91 -12.72
C ARG A 179 -20.67 16.38 -13.43
N GLY A 180 -21.77 16.49 -12.69
CA GLY A 180 -23.04 16.97 -13.21
C GLY A 180 -22.91 18.36 -13.86
N ILE A 181 -22.22 19.29 -13.19
CA ILE A 181 -21.96 20.64 -13.72
C ILE A 181 -21.09 20.59 -14.97
N ILE A 182 -19.98 19.85 -14.96
CA ILE A 182 -19.08 19.72 -16.12
C ILE A 182 -19.85 19.20 -17.35
N GLN A 183 -20.81 18.31 -17.14
CA GLN A 183 -21.63 17.74 -18.22
C GLN A 183 -22.76 18.67 -18.69
N SER A 184 -23.38 19.45 -17.79
CA SER A 184 -24.56 20.27 -18.11
C SER A 184 -24.25 21.73 -18.46
N CYS A 185 -23.14 22.28 -17.96
CA CYS A 185 -22.80 23.70 -18.06
C CYS A 185 -21.66 23.94 -19.06
N THR A 186 -22.01 24.02 -20.35
CA THR A 186 -21.05 24.12 -21.46
C THR A 186 -20.21 25.41 -21.48
N GLN A 187 -20.63 26.45 -20.77
CA GLN A 187 -19.87 27.70 -20.64
C GLN A 187 -19.01 27.75 -19.38
N ILE A 188 -18.92 26.65 -18.62
CA ILE A 188 -18.14 26.60 -17.38
C ILE A 188 -17.09 25.51 -17.50
N VAL A 189 -15.82 25.91 -17.41
CA VAL A 189 -14.66 25.03 -17.51
C VAL A 189 -13.94 25.01 -16.18
N PHE A 190 -13.66 23.81 -15.66
CA PHE A 190 -12.86 23.65 -14.45
C PHE A 190 -11.42 23.29 -14.80
N VAL A 191 -10.47 23.92 -14.12
CA VAL A 191 -9.06 23.49 -14.11
C VAL A 191 -8.71 23.10 -12.68
N LEU A 192 -8.60 21.80 -12.45
CA LEU A 192 -8.43 21.19 -11.13
C LEU A 192 -6.98 20.78 -10.92
N ALA A 193 -6.21 21.59 -10.18
CA ALA A 193 -4.82 21.30 -9.87
C ALA A 193 -4.70 20.58 -8.51
N GLY A 194 -3.85 19.55 -8.47
CA GLY A 194 -3.57 18.83 -7.24
C GLY A 194 -2.25 18.07 -7.22
N ALA A 195 -1.92 17.54 -6.05
CA ALA A 195 -0.72 16.75 -5.80
C ALA A 195 -0.88 15.26 -6.18
N GLU A 196 0.00 14.39 -5.65
CA GLU A 196 0.10 12.98 -6.05
C GLU A 196 -1.17 12.16 -5.78
N TYR A 197 -1.95 12.50 -4.75
CA TYR A 197 -3.21 11.80 -4.46
C TYR A 197 -4.29 12.05 -5.52
N TRP A 198 -4.34 13.27 -6.05
CA TRP A 198 -5.24 13.64 -7.14
C TRP A 198 -5.02 12.78 -8.38
N HIS A 199 -3.75 12.48 -8.71
CA HIS A 199 -3.41 11.58 -9.82
C HIS A 199 -4.02 10.18 -9.66
N LYS A 200 -4.01 9.62 -8.44
CA LYS A 200 -4.64 8.32 -8.16
C LYS A 200 -6.14 8.37 -8.40
N GLN A 201 -6.80 9.44 -7.95
CA GLN A 201 -8.24 9.63 -8.13
C GLN A 201 -8.64 9.78 -9.60
N ILE A 202 -7.83 10.42 -10.43
CA ILE A 202 -8.11 10.54 -11.87
C ILE A 202 -7.90 9.21 -12.60
N LYS A 203 -6.93 8.39 -12.17
CA LYS A 203 -6.67 7.06 -12.72
C LYS A 203 -7.73 6.02 -12.29
N ASP A 204 -8.37 6.20 -11.15
CA ASP A 204 -9.37 5.27 -10.63
C ASP A 204 -10.65 5.32 -11.47
N LYS A 205 -10.94 4.24 -12.20
CA LYS A 205 -12.14 4.09 -13.04
C LYS A 205 -13.46 4.32 -12.30
N THR A 206 -13.47 4.24 -10.97
CA THR A 206 -14.66 4.46 -10.14
C THR A 206 -14.86 5.92 -9.75
N SER A 207 -13.87 6.78 -9.94
CA SER A 207 -13.97 8.20 -9.58
C SER A 207 -15.01 8.92 -10.45
N PRO A 208 -15.88 9.78 -9.85
CA PRO A 208 -16.96 10.44 -10.58
C PRO A 208 -16.49 11.29 -11.77
N LEU A 209 -15.25 11.81 -11.71
CA LEU A 209 -14.71 12.72 -12.72
C LEU A 209 -13.99 12.01 -13.88
N VAL A 210 -13.76 10.70 -13.78
CA VAL A 210 -13.11 9.95 -14.87
C VAL A 210 -13.94 10.06 -16.15
N ASN A 211 -13.25 10.25 -17.27
CA ASN A 211 -13.79 10.50 -18.62
C ASN A 211 -14.54 11.82 -18.81
N ASN A 212 -14.65 12.68 -17.80
CA ASN A 212 -15.29 14.00 -17.91
C ASN A 212 -14.28 15.15 -17.91
N ILE A 213 -13.02 14.85 -17.60
CA ILE A 213 -11.94 15.84 -17.55
C ILE A 213 -10.75 15.36 -18.39
N GLN A 214 -10.12 16.29 -19.09
CA GLN A 214 -8.89 16.08 -19.81
C GLN A 214 -7.72 16.01 -18.82
N VAL A 215 -6.93 14.95 -18.93
CA VAL A 215 -5.73 14.77 -18.11
C VAL A 215 -4.60 15.65 -18.66
N PHE A 216 -4.03 16.49 -17.80
CA PHE A 216 -2.87 17.32 -18.09
C PHE A 216 -1.75 17.05 -17.08
N TYR A 217 -0.73 16.33 -17.53
CA TYR A 217 0.43 16.04 -16.70
C TYR A 217 1.49 17.14 -16.82
N LEU A 218 1.73 17.87 -15.75
CA LEU A 218 2.70 18.97 -15.70
C LEU A 218 4.09 18.43 -15.36
N LYS A 219 4.94 18.33 -16.39
CA LYS A 219 6.35 17.92 -16.28
C LYS A 219 7.24 19.05 -15.79
N SER A 220 8.51 18.76 -15.50
CA SER A 220 9.51 19.83 -15.39
C SER A 220 9.55 20.63 -16.68
N PRO A 221 9.75 21.96 -16.60
CA PRO A 221 9.93 22.79 -17.78
C PRO A 221 11.12 22.33 -18.62
N ALA A 222 11.13 22.74 -19.90
CA ALA A 222 12.25 22.48 -20.77
C ALA A 222 13.55 23.04 -20.17
N ARG A 223 14.60 22.21 -20.14
CA ARG A 223 15.92 22.57 -19.59
C ARG A 223 16.41 23.90 -20.15
N PHE A 224 16.31 24.10 -21.46
CA PHE A 224 16.77 25.33 -22.12
C PHE A 224 16.17 26.59 -21.51
N ALA A 225 14.87 26.61 -21.22
CA ALA A 225 14.21 27.79 -20.68
C ALA A 225 14.70 28.10 -19.27
N ILE A 226 14.77 27.07 -18.40
CA ILE A 226 15.26 27.23 -17.03
C ILE A 226 16.73 27.65 -17.01
N GLU A 227 17.57 26.94 -17.76
CA GLU A 227 19.00 27.21 -17.85
C GLU A 227 19.28 28.63 -18.34
N ASN A 228 18.62 29.08 -19.41
CA ASN A 228 18.91 30.38 -19.99
C ASN A 228 18.19 31.53 -19.28
N TYR A 229 16.88 31.46 -19.14
CA TYR A 229 16.07 32.60 -18.68
C TYR A 229 16.02 32.71 -17.17
N LEU A 230 16.00 31.58 -16.44
CA LEU A 230 15.90 31.60 -14.97
C LEU A 230 17.27 31.63 -14.28
N VAL A 231 18.31 31.05 -14.89
CA VAL A 231 19.63 30.94 -14.25
C VAL A 231 20.67 31.82 -14.94
N LYS A 232 21.01 31.53 -16.20
CA LYS A 232 22.16 32.14 -16.89
C LYS A 232 22.02 33.66 -17.06
N ILE A 233 20.94 34.13 -17.68
CA ILE A 233 20.76 35.56 -17.97
C ILE A 233 20.71 36.39 -16.67
N PRO A 234 19.90 36.03 -15.65
CA PRO A 234 19.86 36.82 -14.42
C PRO A 234 21.18 36.80 -13.63
N LEU A 235 21.86 35.66 -13.52
CA LEU A 235 23.15 35.58 -12.83
C LEU A 235 24.24 36.38 -13.54
N GLN A 236 24.28 36.34 -14.88
CA GLN A 236 25.19 37.19 -15.65
C GLN A 236 24.93 38.68 -15.38
N GLN A 237 23.67 39.10 -15.38
CA GLN A 237 23.31 40.49 -15.06
C GLN A 237 23.72 40.88 -13.64
N TYR A 238 23.53 39.99 -12.67
CA TYR A 238 23.94 40.19 -11.29
C TYR A 238 25.47 40.30 -11.13
N PHE A 239 26.26 39.45 -11.79
CA PHE A 239 27.72 39.54 -11.73
C PHE A 239 28.25 40.82 -12.39
N VAL A 240 27.66 41.21 -13.53
CA VAL A 240 28.00 42.48 -14.19
C VAL A 240 27.66 43.67 -13.29
N SER A 241 26.48 43.69 -12.66
CA SER A 241 26.06 44.82 -11.81
C SER A 241 26.87 44.94 -10.50
N THR A 242 27.43 43.83 -10.01
CA THR A 242 28.27 43.80 -8.80
C THR A 242 29.77 43.96 -9.08
N GLY A 243 30.17 44.20 -10.34
CA GLY A 243 31.57 44.37 -10.73
C GLY A 243 32.41 43.10 -10.59
N LYS A 244 31.76 41.93 -10.53
CA LYS A 244 32.39 40.60 -10.45
C LYS A 244 32.67 40.11 -11.87
N ASN A 245 33.87 39.58 -12.14
CA ASN A 245 34.25 39.06 -13.46
C ASN A 245 33.32 37.90 -13.91
N ALA A 246 32.36 38.22 -14.79
CA ALA A 246 31.28 37.33 -15.21
C ALA A 246 31.70 36.20 -16.19
N GLY A 247 32.87 36.30 -16.82
CA GLY A 247 33.18 35.54 -18.04
C GLY A 247 33.38 34.03 -17.84
N THR A 248 34.19 33.60 -16.87
CA THR A 248 34.64 32.19 -16.76
C THR A 248 33.90 31.37 -15.70
N ASN A 249 33.24 31.98 -14.72
CA ASN A 249 32.62 31.26 -13.61
C ASN A 249 31.10 31.08 -13.77
N THR A 250 30.43 31.85 -14.64
CA THR A 250 28.96 31.78 -14.74
C THR A 250 28.47 30.45 -15.27
N ASP A 251 29.14 29.86 -16.27
CA ASP A 251 28.73 28.55 -16.79
C ASP A 251 28.90 27.43 -15.75
N ILE A 252 29.89 27.54 -14.85
CA ILE A 252 30.06 26.62 -13.72
C ILE A 252 28.86 26.72 -12.77
N PHE A 253 28.43 27.93 -12.41
CA PHE A 253 27.24 28.12 -11.58
C PHE A 253 25.98 27.60 -12.24
N VAL A 254 25.79 27.92 -13.52
CA VAL A 254 24.63 27.47 -14.29
C VAL A 254 24.56 25.95 -14.29
N GLN A 255 25.64 25.27 -14.67
CA GLN A 255 25.67 23.82 -14.72
C GLN A 255 25.45 23.20 -13.32
N THR A 256 26.08 23.76 -12.29
CA THR A 256 25.93 23.29 -10.90
C THR A 256 24.48 23.41 -10.41
N VAL A 257 23.84 24.58 -10.63
CA VAL A 257 22.45 24.81 -10.25
C VAL A 257 21.52 23.85 -10.98
N ILE A 258 21.74 23.63 -12.29
CA ILE A 258 20.93 22.70 -13.08
C ILE A 258 21.07 21.26 -12.61
N ASP A 259 22.28 20.82 -12.28
CA ASP A 259 22.54 19.45 -11.79
C ASP A 259 21.92 19.21 -10.40
N TRP A 260 22.08 20.17 -9.49
CA TRP A 260 21.46 20.13 -8.17
C TRP A 260 19.94 20.06 -8.25
N THR A 261 19.33 20.91 -9.06
CA THR A 261 17.88 21.17 -9.00
C THR A 261 17.09 20.33 -10.00
N GLY A 262 17.75 19.71 -10.98
CA GLY A 262 17.10 18.98 -12.06
C GLY A 262 16.12 19.84 -12.86
N CYS A 263 16.41 21.14 -12.99
CA CYS A 263 15.55 22.15 -13.62
C CYS A 263 14.17 22.36 -12.96
N LYS A 264 13.99 21.92 -11.70
CA LYS A 264 12.73 22.17 -10.99
C LYS A 264 12.65 23.63 -10.55
N PRO A 265 11.62 24.41 -10.97
CA PRO A 265 11.62 25.87 -10.80
C PRO A 265 11.82 26.34 -9.36
N TYR A 266 11.15 25.73 -8.39
CA TYR A 266 11.26 26.12 -6.99
C TYR A 266 12.67 25.95 -6.43
N TYR A 267 13.29 24.78 -6.63
CA TYR A 267 14.66 24.52 -6.18
C TYR A 267 15.69 25.36 -6.95
N THR A 268 15.43 25.64 -8.24
CA THR A 268 16.26 26.54 -9.05
C THR A 268 16.23 27.96 -8.49
N GLN A 269 15.05 28.48 -8.17
CA GLN A 269 14.90 29.82 -7.58
C GLN A 269 15.55 29.88 -6.19
N ALA A 270 15.40 28.85 -5.36
CA ALA A 270 16.07 28.79 -4.06
C ALA A 270 17.60 28.82 -4.21
N ALA A 271 18.14 28.00 -5.13
CA ALA A 271 19.57 27.97 -5.39
C ALA A 271 20.10 29.32 -5.89
N CYS A 272 19.41 29.94 -6.83
CA CYS A 272 19.79 31.25 -7.33
C CYS A 272 19.66 32.35 -6.27
N GLN A 273 18.62 32.30 -5.42
CA GLN A 273 18.45 33.23 -4.30
C GLN A 273 19.65 33.17 -3.36
N VAL A 274 20.00 31.98 -2.86
CA VAL A 274 21.15 31.77 -1.98
C VAL A 274 22.45 32.23 -2.63
N LEU A 275 22.65 31.93 -3.93
CA LEU A 275 23.84 32.37 -4.67
C LEU A 275 23.94 33.90 -4.79
N THR A 276 22.81 34.60 -4.91
CA THR A 276 22.79 36.07 -4.99
C THR A 276 22.90 36.75 -3.63
N GLU A 277 22.53 36.06 -2.55
CA GLU A 277 22.63 36.56 -1.17
C GLU A 277 24.01 36.31 -0.56
N LEU A 278 24.66 35.19 -0.90
CA LEU A 278 25.99 34.85 -0.41
C LEU A 278 27.07 35.60 -1.20
N ASP A 279 27.97 36.28 -0.49
CA ASP A 279 29.19 36.83 -1.09
C ASP A 279 30.25 35.72 -1.28
N ILE A 280 29.96 34.78 -2.18
CA ILE A 280 30.79 33.61 -2.49
C ILE A 280 32.14 33.93 -3.15
N TYR A 281 32.41 35.22 -3.37
CA TYR A 281 33.65 35.71 -3.95
C TYR A 281 34.59 36.20 -2.85
N THR A 282 35.84 35.77 -2.94
CA THR A 282 36.92 36.33 -2.11
C THR A 282 37.25 37.76 -2.54
N ARG A 283 38.01 38.51 -1.72
CA ARG A 283 38.51 39.87 -2.05
C ARG A 283 39.22 39.94 -3.41
N ASN A 284 39.76 38.83 -3.90
CA ASN A 284 40.45 38.72 -5.19
C ASN A 284 39.51 38.31 -6.36
N GLN A 285 38.19 38.38 -6.16
CA GLN A 285 37.17 37.96 -7.13
C GLN A 285 37.30 36.49 -7.60
N GLN A 286 37.92 35.64 -6.78
CA GLN A 286 37.95 34.20 -7.00
C GLN A 286 36.88 33.50 -6.16
N LEU A 287 36.32 32.41 -6.68
CA LEU A 287 35.37 31.57 -5.95
C LEU A 287 36.01 31.04 -4.67
N ALA A 288 35.31 31.20 -3.54
CA ALA A 288 35.76 30.63 -2.28
C ALA A 288 35.83 29.10 -2.39
N LYS A 289 36.93 28.48 -1.94
CA LYS A 289 37.05 27.01 -1.93
C LYS A 289 35.96 26.43 -1.02
N GLY A 290 35.18 25.47 -1.52
CA GLY A 290 34.07 24.85 -0.77
C GLY A 290 32.79 25.67 -0.75
N TRP A 291 32.64 26.67 -1.63
CA TRP A 291 31.39 27.45 -1.74
C TRP A 291 30.17 26.55 -2.01
N GLN A 292 30.36 25.43 -2.72
CA GLN A 292 29.28 24.49 -3.02
C GLN A 292 28.63 23.93 -1.75
N ASP A 293 29.43 23.52 -0.77
CA ASP A 293 28.90 22.92 0.45
C ASP A 293 28.12 23.93 1.29
N LEU A 294 28.58 25.19 1.31
CA LEU A 294 27.88 26.30 1.98
C LEU A 294 26.54 26.58 1.29
N VAL A 295 26.55 26.75 -0.03
CA VAL A 295 25.32 27.03 -0.80
C VAL A 295 24.34 25.86 -0.69
N VAL A 296 24.80 24.61 -0.84
CA VAL A 296 23.93 23.43 -0.73
C VAL A 296 23.27 23.37 0.65
N LYS A 297 24.03 23.63 1.72
CA LYS A 297 23.48 23.64 3.07
C LYS A 297 22.40 24.72 3.24
N ASP A 298 22.67 25.95 2.83
CA ASP A 298 21.70 27.05 2.94
C ASP A 298 20.45 26.79 2.07
N ILE A 299 20.61 26.15 0.90
CA ILE A 299 19.49 25.67 0.09
C ILE A 299 18.70 24.60 0.86
N GLU A 300 19.38 23.55 1.35
CA GLU A 300 18.76 22.44 2.10
C GLU A 300 17.94 22.98 3.28
N ASP A 301 18.48 23.92 4.06
CA ASP A 301 17.80 24.57 5.17
C ASP A 301 16.57 25.38 4.70
N SER A 302 16.70 26.13 3.60
CA SER A 302 15.60 26.96 3.06
C SER A 302 14.43 26.14 2.46
N VAL A 303 14.69 24.91 2.00
CA VAL A 303 13.70 24.05 1.34
C VAL A 303 13.43 22.73 2.08
N GLU A 304 13.88 22.60 3.33
CA GLU A 304 13.85 21.36 4.11
C GLU A 304 12.45 20.71 4.10
N ILE A 305 11.40 21.49 4.38
CA ILE A 305 10.01 20.99 4.38
C ILE A 305 9.64 20.39 3.02
N SER A 306 10.07 21.00 1.92
CA SER A 306 9.78 20.48 0.57
C SER A 306 10.62 19.23 0.26
N LEU A 307 11.86 19.14 0.75
CA LEU A 307 12.71 17.95 0.61
C LEU A 307 12.18 16.78 1.45
N ASN A 308 11.77 17.02 2.69
CA ASN A 308 11.15 16.00 3.53
C ASN A 308 9.86 15.47 2.90
N ASN A 309 8.99 16.38 2.43
CA ASN A 309 7.77 16.01 1.71
C ASN A 309 8.05 15.27 0.39
N PHE A 310 9.26 15.32 -0.19
CA PHE A 310 9.56 14.50 -1.36
C PHE A 310 9.56 13.01 -1.03
N TYR A 311 10.13 12.64 0.13
CA TYR A 311 10.30 11.27 0.61
C TYR A 311 9.13 10.79 1.48
N ASP A 312 8.63 11.65 2.37
CA ASP A 312 7.66 11.26 3.41
C ASP A 312 6.24 11.78 3.18
N ASN A 313 5.89 12.22 1.97
CA ASN A 313 4.52 12.63 1.63
C ASN A 313 3.50 11.57 2.08
N GLU A 314 2.49 11.98 2.85
CA GLU A 314 1.41 11.09 3.33
C GLU A 314 0.69 10.37 2.18
N ASN A 315 0.71 10.94 0.98
CA ASN A 315 0.05 10.41 -0.20
C ASN A 315 0.84 9.30 -0.93
N LEU A 316 2.14 9.12 -0.61
CA LEU A 316 2.96 8.04 -1.15
C LEU A 316 2.76 6.76 -0.34
N ASP A 317 2.54 5.63 -1.05
CA ASP A 317 2.46 4.35 -0.36
C ASP A 317 3.84 3.92 0.15
N VAL A 318 3.84 3.04 1.15
CA VAL A 318 5.05 2.57 1.85
C VAL A 318 6.13 2.07 0.87
N PHE A 319 5.74 1.36 -0.21
CA PHE A 319 6.72 0.88 -1.18
C PHE A 319 7.32 1.99 -2.02
N SER A 320 6.53 2.97 -2.45
CA SER A 320 7.04 4.14 -3.17
C SER A 320 8.05 4.91 -2.32
N LYS A 321 7.76 5.13 -1.03
CA LYS A 321 8.70 5.75 -0.08
C LYS A 321 10.00 4.95 0.01
N GLN A 322 9.90 3.63 0.20
CA GLN A 322 11.07 2.74 0.27
C GLN A 322 11.90 2.73 -1.02
N ILE A 323 11.26 2.79 -2.20
CA ILE A 323 11.95 2.86 -3.48
C ILE A 323 12.74 4.17 -3.59
N LEU A 324 12.13 5.31 -3.23
CA LEU A 324 12.82 6.60 -3.25
C LEU A 324 14.01 6.62 -2.29
N ILE A 325 13.84 6.19 -1.05
CA ILE A 325 14.92 6.14 -0.06
C ILE A 325 16.06 5.21 -0.54
N LEU A 326 15.70 4.07 -1.13
CA LEU A 326 16.68 3.13 -1.68
C LEU A 326 17.45 3.73 -2.84
N LEU A 327 16.78 4.45 -3.75
CA LEU A 327 17.43 5.13 -4.88
C LEU A 327 18.30 6.32 -4.43
N ALA A 328 17.95 7.01 -3.35
CA ALA A 328 18.77 8.07 -2.77
C ALA A 328 20.11 7.55 -2.22
N ASN A 329 20.03 6.39 -1.54
CA ASN A 329 21.19 5.72 -0.97
C ASN A 329 22.00 4.93 -2.01
N LYS A 330 21.34 4.46 -3.07
CA LYS A 330 21.96 3.69 -4.15
C LYS A 330 21.24 3.97 -5.47
N SER A 331 21.74 4.95 -6.21
CA SER A 331 21.23 5.29 -7.54
C SER A 331 21.63 4.25 -8.59
N GLY A 332 20.99 4.31 -9.76
CA GLY A 332 21.27 3.41 -10.87
C GLY A 332 20.77 1.98 -10.67
N LEU A 333 19.65 1.80 -9.96
CA LEU A 333 19.09 0.47 -9.73
C LEU A 333 18.07 0.08 -10.80
N THR A 334 18.10 -1.18 -11.20
CA THR A 334 17.05 -1.81 -12.02
C THR A 334 15.87 -2.28 -11.17
N VAL A 335 14.68 -2.45 -11.77
CA VAL A 335 13.49 -3.01 -11.11
C VAL A 335 13.79 -4.35 -10.39
N LYS A 336 14.62 -5.20 -11.01
CA LYS A 336 15.02 -6.49 -10.43
C LYS A 336 15.87 -6.32 -9.17
N GLN A 337 16.79 -5.36 -9.15
CA GLN A 337 17.61 -5.08 -7.97
C GLN A 337 16.77 -4.47 -6.84
N ILE A 338 15.91 -3.50 -7.15
CA ILE A 338 14.96 -2.91 -6.19
C ILE A 338 14.07 -3.99 -5.56
N SER A 339 13.46 -4.83 -6.41
CA SER A 339 12.64 -5.99 -6.00
C SER A 339 13.41 -6.95 -5.10
N ASN A 340 14.68 -7.22 -5.40
CA ASN A 340 15.52 -8.08 -4.57
C ASN A 340 15.87 -7.48 -3.21
N GLN A 341 16.08 -6.16 -3.12
CA GLN A 341 16.44 -5.47 -1.89
C GLN A 341 15.23 -5.27 -0.97
N LEU A 342 14.06 -4.96 -1.54
CA LEU A 342 12.82 -4.78 -0.79
C LEU A 342 12.10 -6.11 -0.49
N GLY A 343 12.49 -7.21 -1.14
CA GLY A 343 11.88 -8.53 -0.93
C GLY A 343 10.44 -8.63 -1.47
N CYS A 344 10.14 -7.89 -2.54
CA CYS A 344 8.81 -7.82 -3.16
C CYS A 344 8.84 -8.36 -4.59
N SER A 345 7.67 -8.73 -5.13
CA SER A 345 7.58 -9.17 -6.53
C SER A 345 7.98 -8.04 -7.49
N SER A 346 8.67 -8.38 -8.58
CA SER A 346 9.11 -7.38 -9.56
C SER A 346 7.94 -6.67 -10.25
N LYS A 347 6.76 -7.31 -10.33
CA LYS A 347 5.53 -6.69 -10.85
C LYS A 347 5.08 -5.49 -10.00
N ILE A 348 4.99 -5.69 -8.68
CA ILE A 348 4.61 -4.60 -7.74
C ILE A 348 5.60 -3.44 -7.82
N ILE A 349 6.90 -3.75 -7.87
CA ILE A 349 7.93 -2.70 -8.00
C ILE A 349 7.82 -1.99 -9.34
N TRP A 350 7.57 -2.71 -10.43
CA TRP A 350 7.40 -2.11 -11.74
C TRP A 350 6.23 -1.12 -11.75
N ASP A 351 5.06 -1.51 -11.21
CA ASP A 351 3.89 -0.63 -11.13
C ASP A 351 4.20 0.66 -10.34
N ARG A 352 4.97 0.55 -9.24
CA ARG A 352 5.36 1.72 -8.42
C ARG A 352 6.44 2.58 -9.05
N VAL A 353 7.40 1.98 -9.73
CA VAL A 353 8.42 2.70 -10.49
C VAL A 353 7.79 3.45 -11.65
N ASP A 354 6.84 2.84 -12.36
CA ASP A 354 6.06 3.51 -13.42
C ASP A 354 5.28 4.70 -12.87
N ASP A 355 4.61 4.54 -11.72
CA ASP A 355 3.94 5.66 -11.05
C ASP A 355 4.93 6.77 -10.66
N LEU A 356 6.08 6.45 -10.07
CA LEU A 356 7.10 7.45 -9.66
C LEU A 356 7.76 8.15 -10.86
N GLU A 357 7.98 7.44 -11.96
CA GLU A 357 8.47 8.00 -13.23
C GLU A 357 7.41 8.92 -13.83
N SER A 358 6.14 8.50 -13.81
CA SER A 358 4.99 9.30 -14.25
C SER A 358 4.74 10.51 -13.36
N LEU A 359 5.33 10.58 -12.16
CA LEU A 359 5.29 11.73 -11.26
C LEU A 359 6.56 12.60 -11.36
N TYR A 360 7.52 12.25 -12.22
CA TYR A 360 8.80 12.94 -12.38
C TYR A 360 9.60 13.02 -11.07
N LYS A 361 9.42 12.03 -10.19
CA LYS A 361 10.27 11.85 -8.99
C LYS A 361 11.55 11.11 -9.34
N ILE A 362 11.46 10.17 -10.29
CA ILE A 362 12.60 9.41 -10.80
C ILE A 362 12.68 9.52 -12.33
N ARG A 363 13.88 9.36 -12.87
CA ARG A 363 14.14 9.24 -14.31
C ARG A 363 14.72 7.87 -14.62
N LYS A 364 14.42 7.39 -15.82
CA LYS A 364 14.97 6.15 -16.36
C LYS A 364 16.11 6.45 -17.33
N GLN A 365 17.23 5.78 -17.17
CA GLN A 365 18.37 5.80 -18.10
C GLN A 365 18.72 4.35 -18.44
N GLY A 366 18.37 3.92 -19.65
CA GLY A 366 18.43 2.51 -20.02
C GLY A 366 17.47 1.66 -19.18
N SER A 367 18.01 0.72 -18.40
CA SER A 367 17.24 -0.11 -17.46
C SER A 367 17.30 0.37 -16.01
N GLU A 368 18.06 1.43 -15.74
CA GLU A 368 18.38 1.93 -14.41
C GLU A 368 17.56 3.18 -14.08
N TYR A 369 17.28 3.37 -12.79
CA TYR A 369 16.47 4.48 -12.29
C TYR A 369 17.27 5.35 -11.33
N TYR A 370 16.99 6.66 -11.37
CA TYR A 370 17.70 7.70 -10.62
C TYR A 370 16.68 8.71 -10.08
N ILE A 371 16.97 9.31 -8.92
CA ILE A 371 16.19 10.46 -8.44
C ILE A 371 16.47 11.67 -9.34
N ILE A 372 15.45 12.49 -9.59
CA ILE A 372 15.62 13.71 -10.39
C ILE A 372 16.10 14.84 -9.48
N GLY A 373 17.35 15.26 -9.69
CA GLY A 373 18.02 16.37 -9.00
C GLY A 373 18.98 15.87 -7.91
N GLU A 374 20.26 16.24 -8.01
CA GLU A 374 21.28 15.79 -7.06
C GLU A 374 21.05 16.32 -5.64
N LEU A 375 20.46 17.51 -5.49
CA LEU A 375 20.09 18.07 -4.19
C LEU A 375 19.13 17.14 -3.43
N ILE A 376 18.09 16.67 -4.12
CA ILE A 376 17.07 15.79 -3.53
C ILE A 376 17.68 14.43 -3.21
N GLU A 377 18.49 13.87 -4.12
CA GLU A 377 19.18 12.59 -3.92
C GLU A 377 20.15 12.65 -2.73
N ASN A 378 20.99 13.68 -2.67
CA ASN A 378 22.00 13.85 -1.62
C ASN A 378 21.35 14.13 -0.26
N TRP A 379 20.31 14.97 -0.19
CA TRP A 379 19.57 15.20 1.05
C TRP A 379 18.96 13.89 1.56
N GLY A 380 18.30 13.11 0.69
CA GLY A 380 17.73 11.82 1.08
C GLY A 380 18.78 10.82 1.57
N ARG A 381 19.97 10.80 0.95
CA ARG A 381 21.09 9.97 1.41
C ARG A 381 21.58 10.37 2.81
N LYS A 382 21.54 11.66 3.16
CA LYS A 382 21.95 12.17 4.48
C LYS A 382 20.91 11.89 5.56
N THR A 383 19.62 12.01 5.23
CA THR A 383 18.54 12.06 6.24
C THR A 383 17.69 10.80 6.32
N GLN A 384 17.70 9.94 5.30
CA GLN A 384 16.80 8.78 5.23
C GLN A 384 17.56 7.47 5.43
N ASP A 385 17.17 6.73 6.47
CA ASP A 385 17.73 5.42 6.77
C ASP A 385 17.40 4.40 5.67
N ILE A 386 18.41 3.63 5.25
CA ILE A 386 18.24 2.56 4.27
C ILE A 386 17.14 1.60 4.77
N PRO A 387 16.11 1.29 3.95
CA PRO A 387 15.06 0.37 4.34
C PRO A 387 15.67 -0.94 4.80
N LYS A 388 15.27 -1.42 5.99
CA LYS A 388 15.76 -2.69 6.53
C LYS A 388 15.51 -3.79 5.51
N THR A 389 16.59 -4.24 4.86
CA THR A 389 16.48 -5.30 3.85
C THR A 389 15.91 -6.54 4.51
N VAL A 390 14.83 -7.07 3.94
CA VAL A 390 14.24 -8.31 4.45
C VAL A 390 15.24 -9.41 4.16
N ASN A 391 15.95 -9.85 5.20
CA ASN A 391 16.98 -10.87 5.05
C ASN A 391 16.34 -12.14 4.48
N LYS A 392 16.66 -12.45 3.21
CA LYS A 392 16.14 -13.61 2.48
C LYS A 392 16.43 -14.92 3.20
N TRP A 393 17.46 -14.95 4.06
CA TRP A 393 17.77 -16.10 4.90
C TRP A 393 16.61 -16.44 5.85
N PHE A 394 15.97 -15.46 6.49
CA PHE A 394 14.81 -15.71 7.36
C PHE A 394 13.59 -16.20 6.58
N GLN A 395 13.37 -15.70 5.36
CA GLN A 395 12.30 -16.22 4.50
C GLN A 395 12.58 -17.67 4.06
N ARG A 396 13.82 -18.00 3.69
CA ARG A 396 14.21 -19.38 3.36
C ARG A 396 14.08 -20.30 4.56
N LEU A 397 14.56 -19.88 5.73
CA LEU A 397 14.43 -20.64 6.97
C LEU A 397 12.95 -20.90 7.27
N LYS A 398 12.08 -19.90 7.12
CA LYS A 398 10.63 -20.06 7.28
C LYS A 398 10.07 -21.13 6.35
N TRP A 399 10.42 -21.12 5.06
CA TRP A 399 9.94 -22.13 4.11
C TRP A 399 10.50 -23.53 4.36
N ILE A 400 11.76 -23.64 4.79
CA ILE A 400 12.35 -24.91 5.21
C ILE A 400 11.58 -25.45 6.41
N THR A 401 11.35 -24.63 7.43
CA THR A 401 10.58 -25.03 8.63
C THR A 401 9.16 -25.46 8.28
N ILE A 402 8.46 -24.72 7.41
CA ILE A 402 7.13 -25.11 6.93
C ILE A 402 7.17 -26.45 6.19
N THR A 403 8.14 -26.65 5.31
CA THR A 403 8.28 -27.88 4.53
C THR A 403 8.58 -29.08 5.43
N CYS A 404 9.50 -28.92 6.39
CA CYS A 404 9.80 -29.93 7.39
C CYS A 404 8.54 -30.29 8.20
N LEU A 405 7.75 -29.31 8.63
CA LEU A 405 6.52 -29.55 9.39
C LEU A 405 5.44 -30.24 8.54
N LEU A 406 5.29 -29.87 7.26
CA LEU A 406 4.37 -30.52 6.33
C LEU A 406 4.76 -31.97 6.03
N LEU A 407 6.06 -32.30 6.03
CA LEU A 407 6.54 -33.67 5.86
C LEU A 407 6.44 -34.49 7.16
N LEU A 408 6.66 -33.86 8.31
CA LEU A 408 6.59 -34.52 9.62
C LEU A 408 5.15 -34.87 10.01
N ALA A 409 4.17 -34.04 9.64
CA ALA A 409 2.78 -34.20 10.03
C ALA A 409 2.14 -35.54 9.55
N PRO A 410 2.25 -35.95 8.27
CA PRO A 410 1.76 -37.26 7.82
C PRO A 410 2.46 -38.42 8.51
N TYR A 411 3.78 -38.31 8.71
CA TYR A 411 4.55 -39.35 9.40
C TYR A 411 4.06 -39.55 10.84
N LEU A 412 3.89 -38.46 11.59
CA LEU A 412 3.33 -38.48 12.94
C LEU A 412 1.89 -39.00 12.96
N TYR A 413 1.07 -38.64 11.97
CA TYR A 413 -0.29 -39.15 11.85
C TYR A 413 -0.32 -40.67 11.66
N PHE A 414 0.43 -41.22 10.71
CA PHE A 414 0.52 -42.67 10.51
C PHE A 414 1.14 -43.41 11.70
N TYR A 415 2.08 -42.77 12.40
CA TYR A 415 2.68 -43.33 13.61
C TYR A 415 1.67 -43.41 14.77
N THR A 416 0.83 -42.38 14.92
CA THR A 416 -0.18 -42.31 16.01
C THR A 416 -1.45 -43.07 15.71
N HIS A 417 -1.77 -43.28 14.44
CA HIS A 417 -2.91 -44.05 13.96
C HIS A 417 -2.42 -45.26 13.16
N PRO A 418 -1.72 -46.22 13.81
CA PRO A 418 -1.21 -47.38 13.10
C PRO A 418 -2.39 -48.13 12.48
N PRO A 419 -2.20 -48.68 11.25
CA PRO A 419 -3.27 -49.41 10.57
C PRO A 419 -3.72 -50.60 11.42
N LEU A 420 -4.98 -51.01 11.25
CA LEU A 420 -5.51 -52.19 11.92
C LEU A 420 -4.92 -53.46 11.28
N ASP A 421 -4.26 -54.27 12.10
CA ASP A 421 -3.83 -55.61 11.75
C ASP A 421 -4.94 -56.64 12.02
N ARG A 422 -4.92 -57.77 11.32
CA ARG A 422 -5.97 -58.79 11.36
C ARG A 422 -5.41 -60.13 11.80
N PHE A 423 -5.77 -60.57 12.99
CA PHE A 423 -5.36 -61.85 13.56
C PHE A 423 -6.49 -62.87 13.39
N THR A 424 -6.25 -63.94 12.62
CA THR A 424 -7.29 -64.92 12.27
C THR A 424 -7.07 -66.23 13.02
N CYS A 425 -8.10 -66.70 13.72
CA CYS A 425 -8.11 -67.92 14.50
C CYS A 425 -9.19 -68.87 13.96
N LYS A 426 -8.77 -69.99 13.38
CA LYS A 426 -9.69 -70.96 12.77
C LYS A 426 -10.18 -71.98 13.80
N PHE A 427 -11.46 -72.35 13.72
CA PHE A 427 -12.03 -73.42 14.52
C PHE A 427 -12.97 -74.31 13.71
N THR A 428 -13.39 -75.43 14.29
CA THR A 428 -14.23 -76.42 13.59
C THR A 428 -15.59 -75.82 13.21
N GLY A 429 -15.71 -75.41 11.94
CA GLY A 429 -16.90 -74.79 11.36
C GLY A 429 -16.91 -73.27 11.35
N GLY A 430 -15.79 -72.58 11.60
CA GLY A 430 -15.76 -71.12 11.51
C GLY A 430 -14.37 -70.51 11.71
N GLU A 431 -14.34 -69.18 11.75
CA GLU A 431 -13.16 -68.41 12.12
C GLU A 431 -13.52 -67.19 12.95
N VAL A 432 -12.58 -66.79 13.80
CA VAL A 432 -12.62 -65.54 14.57
C VAL A 432 -11.46 -64.66 14.10
N VAL A 433 -11.77 -63.44 13.66
CA VAL A 433 -10.79 -62.43 13.28
C VAL A 433 -10.80 -61.33 14.32
N VAL A 434 -9.66 -61.08 14.95
CA VAL A 434 -9.45 -59.96 15.87
C VAL A 434 -8.72 -58.86 15.12
N GLN A 435 -9.33 -57.68 15.03
CA GLN A 435 -8.71 -56.49 14.45
C GLN A 435 -8.24 -55.56 15.56
N MET A 436 -6.96 -55.23 15.53
CA MET A 436 -6.28 -54.40 16.53
C MET A 436 -5.27 -53.49 15.83
N PRO A 437 -4.89 -52.34 16.42
CA PRO A 437 -3.82 -51.52 15.86
C PRO A 437 -2.52 -52.34 15.75
N LYS A 438 -1.79 -52.19 14.63
CA LYS A 438 -0.53 -52.92 14.36
C LYS A 438 0.54 -52.72 15.44
N SER A 439 0.45 -51.62 16.18
CA SER A 439 1.32 -51.35 17.32
C SER A 439 0.59 -50.60 18.44
N LEU A 440 0.94 -50.88 19.69
CA LEU A 440 0.34 -50.25 20.87
C LEU A 440 1.38 -49.50 21.72
N GLU A 441 0.94 -48.42 22.37
CA GLU A 441 1.67 -47.73 23.44
C GLU A 441 1.35 -48.35 24.81
N GLN A 442 2.14 -48.04 25.84
CA GLN A 442 1.84 -48.40 27.23
C GLN A 442 0.64 -47.58 27.73
N ASN A 443 -0.28 -48.21 28.47
CA ASN A 443 -1.53 -47.59 28.96
C ASN A 443 -2.43 -47.06 27.82
N GLU A 444 -2.27 -47.61 26.62
CA GLU A 444 -3.15 -47.30 25.51
C GLU A 444 -4.48 -48.01 25.69
N THR A 445 -5.55 -47.23 25.72
CA THR A 445 -6.92 -47.72 25.66
C THR A 445 -7.48 -47.62 24.25
N GLY A 446 -8.31 -48.59 23.87
CA GLY A 446 -8.94 -48.61 22.55
C GLY A 446 -10.01 -49.70 22.44
N LYS A 447 -10.47 -49.95 21.20
CA LYS A 447 -11.44 -51.02 20.88
C LYS A 447 -10.83 -52.03 19.92
N ALA A 448 -10.86 -53.30 20.31
CA ALA A 448 -10.60 -54.44 19.45
C ALA A 448 -11.91 -54.80 18.72
N LYS A 449 -11.88 -54.95 17.40
CA LYS A 449 -13.05 -55.44 16.66
C LYS A 449 -12.93 -56.94 16.44
N ILE A 450 -13.87 -57.70 16.97
CA ILE A 450 -13.87 -59.15 16.91
C ILE A 450 -14.97 -59.57 15.95
N ARG A 451 -14.58 -60.25 14.88
CA ARG A 451 -15.47 -60.77 13.86
C ARG A 451 -15.50 -62.29 13.95
N ALA A 452 -16.66 -62.86 14.29
CA ALA A 452 -16.85 -64.30 14.24
C ALA A 452 -17.69 -64.68 13.03
N SER A 453 -17.22 -65.63 12.23
CA SER A 453 -17.89 -66.07 11.00
C SER A 453 -18.09 -67.58 11.02
N ASN A 454 -19.33 -68.04 10.75
CA ASN A 454 -19.65 -69.46 10.60
C ASN A 454 -19.46 -69.89 9.14
N THR A 455 -18.34 -70.56 8.84
CA THR A 455 -18.02 -71.10 7.51
C THR A 455 -18.44 -72.56 7.35
N GLY A 456 -18.93 -73.19 8.42
CA GLY A 456 -19.35 -74.59 8.44
C GLY A 456 -20.74 -74.83 7.86
N LYS A 457 -21.09 -76.13 7.71
CA LYS A 457 -22.41 -76.55 7.22
C LYS A 457 -23.50 -76.52 8.30
N ALA A 458 -23.13 -76.58 9.57
CA ALA A 458 -24.05 -76.66 10.71
C ALA A 458 -24.18 -75.31 11.46
N LYS A 459 -25.35 -75.07 12.05
CA LYS A 459 -25.60 -73.92 12.94
C LYS A 459 -24.76 -74.05 14.23
N ILE A 460 -24.09 -72.98 14.63
CA ILE A 460 -23.37 -72.92 15.91
C ILE A 460 -24.36 -72.42 16.95
N LYS A 461 -24.64 -73.19 18.02
CA LYS A 461 -25.62 -72.82 19.04
C LYS A 461 -25.06 -71.75 19.97
N SER A 462 -23.80 -71.91 20.38
CA SER A 462 -23.07 -70.93 21.18
C SER A 462 -21.59 -70.92 20.80
N LEU A 463 -21.03 -69.72 20.69
CA LEU A 463 -19.60 -69.51 20.54
C LEU A 463 -19.10 -68.67 21.70
N LEU A 464 -18.23 -69.24 22.54
CA LEU A 464 -17.57 -68.55 23.64
C LEU A 464 -16.12 -68.24 23.22
N ILE A 465 -15.81 -66.95 23.14
CA ILE A 465 -14.47 -66.45 22.79
C ILE A 465 -13.87 -65.83 24.04
N THR A 466 -12.76 -66.38 24.53
CA THR A 466 -12.02 -65.85 25.67
C THR A 466 -10.68 -65.32 25.19
N ILE A 467 -10.42 -64.04 25.39
CA ILE A 467 -9.12 -63.43 25.05
C ILE A 467 -8.32 -63.25 26.35
N GLN A 468 -7.11 -63.80 26.39
CA GLN A 468 -6.21 -63.70 27.53
C GLN A 468 -4.91 -63.04 27.11
N SER A 469 -4.42 -62.12 27.94
CA SER A 469 -3.09 -61.55 27.77
C SER A 469 -2.57 -61.16 29.14
N THR A 470 -1.26 -61.35 29.35
CA THR A 470 -0.55 -60.83 30.51
C THR A 470 -0.24 -59.34 30.38
N THR A 471 -0.38 -58.79 29.17
CA THR A 471 0.06 -57.43 28.80
C THR A 471 -1.05 -56.54 28.27
N ILE A 472 -2.25 -57.09 28.03
CA ILE A 472 -3.42 -56.35 27.57
C ILE A 472 -4.63 -56.82 28.38
N ASN A 473 -5.25 -55.89 29.10
CA ASN A 473 -6.51 -56.15 29.78
C ASN A 473 -7.66 -55.94 28.79
N TYR A 474 -8.30 -57.02 28.37
CA TYR A 474 -9.47 -57.00 27.49
C TYR A 474 -10.75 -57.04 28.32
N GLN A 475 -11.66 -56.08 28.10
CA GLN A 475 -12.91 -55.97 28.86
C GLN A 475 -14.09 -55.73 27.94
N LYS A 476 -15.12 -56.55 28.11
CA LYS A 476 -16.49 -56.31 27.65
C LYS A 476 -17.41 -56.69 28.79
N GLU A 477 -18.18 -55.73 29.30
CA GLU A 477 -19.05 -55.93 30.47
C GLU A 477 -18.24 -56.53 31.64
N GLU A 478 -17.04 -55.98 31.89
CA GLU A 478 -16.10 -56.41 32.95
C GLU A 478 -15.49 -57.81 32.79
N THR A 479 -15.81 -58.53 31.70
CA THR A 479 -15.25 -59.86 31.43
C THR A 479 -14.34 -59.85 30.19
N ASN A 480 -13.40 -60.80 30.14
CA ASN A 480 -12.59 -61.08 28.96
C ASN A 480 -13.23 -62.13 28.03
N GLN A 481 -14.53 -62.39 28.23
CA GLN A 481 -15.29 -63.41 27.54
C GLN A 481 -16.37 -62.77 26.66
N ILE A 482 -16.56 -63.32 25.48
CA ILE A 482 -17.61 -62.90 24.56
C ILE A 482 -18.43 -64.12 24.20
N LYS A 483 -19.68 -64.13 24.64
CA LYS A 483 -20.67 -65.11 24.22
C LYS A 483 -21.39 -64.57 22.99
N ILE A 484 -21.23 -65.25 21.86
CA ILE A 484 -21.95 -64.96 20.64
C ILE A 484 -23.11 -65.97 20.54
N GLU A 485 -24.32 -65.45 20.69
CA GLU A 485 -25.57 -66.21 20.49
C GLU A 485 -25.73 -66.64 19.02
N PRO A 486 -26.57 -67.64 18.69
CA PRO A 486 -26.27 -68.62 17.66
C PRO A 486 -25.92 -67.98 16.31
N LEU A 487 -24.92 -68.55 15.65
CA LEU A 487 -24.46 -68.15 14.32
C LEU A 487 -25.02 -69.14 13.28
N ASN A 488 -25.91 -68.66 12.43
CA ASN A 488 -26.42 -69.43 11.30
C ASN A 488 -25.32 -69.65 10.25
N ARG A 489 -25.57 -70.57 9.31
CA ARG A 489 -24.62 -70.87 8.23
C ARG A 489 -24.34 -69.62 7.41
N GLY A 490 -23.07 -69.26 7.25
CA GLY A 490 -22.62 -68.07 6.51
C GLY A 490 -22.76 -66.75 7.28
N GLU A 491 -23.32 -66.77 8.50
CA GLU A 491 -23.50 -65.56 9.30
C GLU A 491 -22.16 -65.05 9.86
N THR A 492 -22.01 -63.73 9.88
CA THR A 492 -20.89 -63.02 10.49
C THR A 492 -21.43 -62.07 11.56
N LYS A 493 -20.89 -62.12 12.78
CA LYS A 493 -21.19 -61.15 13.85
C LYS A 493 -19.94 -60.37 14.24
N PHE A 494 -20.14 -59.11 14.57
CA PHE A 494 -19.11 -58.20 15.04
C PHE A 494 -19.35 -57.83 16.50
N VAL A 495 -18.28 -57.82 17.28
CA VAL A 495 -18.30 -57.41 18.69
C VAL A 495 -17.11 -56.52 18.94
N ASP A 496 -17.35 -55.34 19.52
CA ASP A 496 -16.30 -54.47 20.01
C ASP A 496 -15.94 -54.88 21.45
N MET A 497 -14.64 -54.94 21.74
CA MET A 497 -14.10 -55.22 23.07
C MET A 497 -13.12 -54.11 23.44
N SER A 498 -13.32 -53.49 24.60
CA SER A 498 -12.38 -52.49 25.09
C SER A 498 -11.08 -53.17 25.50
N PHE A 499 -9.95 -52.52 25.27
CA PHE A 499 -8.67 -52.98 25.77
C PHE A 499 -7.92 -51.84 26.49
N ALA A 500 -7.08 -52.21 27.45
CA ALA A 500 -6.09 -51.35 28.08
C ALA A 500 -4.74 -52.09 28.11
N SER A 501 -3.72 -51.56 27.44
CA SER A 501 -2.40 -52.18 27.44
C SER A 501 -1.63 -51.87 28.73
N HIS A 502 -0.96 -52.87 29.29
CA HIS A 502 -0.05 -52.71 30.41
C HIS A 502 1.25 -53.45 30.09
N ARG A 503 2.31 -52.68 29.82
CA ARG A 503 3.60 -53.23 29.40
C ARG A 503 4.53 -53.34 30.60
N SER A 504 5.09 -54.54 30.80
CA SER A 504 6.30 -54.71 31.63
C SER A 504 7.51 -54.22 30.83
N GLU A 505 8.39 -53.45 31.46
CA GLU A 505 9.47 -52.66 30.82
C GLU A 505 10.40 -53.48 29.89
N GLN A 506 10.41 -54.80 29.99
CA GLN A 506 11.39 -55.67 29.33
C GLN A 506 10.96 -56.25 27.97
N THR A 507 9.73 -56.06 27.48
CA THR A 507 9.26 -56.77 26.26
C THR A 507 8.75 -55.84 25.17
N ASN A 508 9.30 -55.87 23.95
CA ASN A 508 8.85 -55.04 22.81
C ASN A 508 7.56 -55.55 22.12
N ILE A 509 6.89 -56.54 22.71
CA ILE A 509 5.79 -57.27 22.08
C ILE A 509 4.70 -57.52 23.12
N PHE A 510 3.46 -57.21 22.77
CA PHE A 510 2.28 -57.61 23.51
C PHE A 510 1.80 -58.97 23.01
N LYS A 511 1.70 -59.96 23.89
CA LYS A 511 1.27 -61.31 23.52
C LYS A 511 -0.13 -61.56 24.02
N SER A 512 -0.99 -62.06 23.15
CA SER A 512 -2.37 -62.40 23.47
C SER A 512 -2.68 -63.79 22.96
N SER A 513 -3.47 -64.55 23.71
CA SER A 513 -4.03 -65.83 23.29
C SER A 513 -5.55 -65.73 23.22
N ILE A 514 -6.13 -66.39 22.23
CA ILE A 514 -7.58 -66.51 22.06
C ILE A 514 -7.92 -67.97 22.25
N SER A 515 -8.85 -68.26 23.15
CA SER A 515 -9.45 -69.58 23.33
C SER A 515 -10.89 -69.54 22.84
N ILE A 516 -11.23 -70.43 21.91
CA ILE A 516 -12.56 -70.50 21.30
C ILE A 516 -13.20 -71.83 21.69
N SER A 517 -14.30 -71.80 22.45
CA SER A 517 -15.12 -72.97 22.72
C SER A 517 -16.44 -72.89 21.95
N LYS A 518 -16.74 -73.96 21.22
CA LYS A 518 -17.95 -74.10 20.41
C LYS A 518 -18.87 -75.10 21.06
N ASP A 519 -20.12 -74.72 21.33
CA ASP A 519 -21.16 -75.60 21.88
C ASP A 519 -20.69 -76.38 23.13
N ASN A 520 -19.88 -75.75 23.98
CA ASN A 520 -19.23 -76.31 25.18
C ASN A 520 -18.23 -77.47 24.93
N ASN A 521 -17.79 -77.67 23.68
CA ASN A 521 -16.79 -78.67 23.31
C ASN A 521 -15.38 -78.07 23.25
N GLN A 522 -14.39 -78.94 22.93
CA GLN A 522 -12.95 -78.66 22.86
C GLN A 522 -12.60 -77.24 22.42
N SER A 523 -11.70 -76.60 23.17
CA SER A 523 -11.22 -75.25 22.90
C SER A 523 -10.09 -75.27 21.86
N ASN A 524 -10.22 -74.44 20.83
CA ASN A 524 -9.09 -74.12 19.96
C ASN A 524 -8.39 -72.88 20.51
N THR A 525 -7.06 -72.96 20.61
CA THR A 525 -6.23 -71.85 21.06
C THR A 525 -5.35 -71.34 19.92
N CYS A 526 -5.22 -70.02 19.81
CA CYS A 526 -4.27 -69.36 18.92
C CYS A 526 -3.65 -68.19 19.64
N SER A 527 -2.40 -67.85 19.31
CA SER A 527 -1.71 -66.68 19.84
C SER A 527 -1.47 -65.66 18.74
N PHE A 528 -1.42 -64.40 19.14
CA PHE A 528 -0.98 -63.31 18.27
C PHE A 528 -0.15 -62.30 19.05
N GLU A 529 0.68 -61.58 18.30
CA GLU A 529 1.66 -60.64 18.83
C GLU A 529 1.43 -59.26 18.21
N ILE A 530 1.44 -58.22 19.05
CA ILE A 530 1.35 -56.82 18.63
C ILE A 530 2.63 -56.10 19.02
N LEU A 531 3.21 -55.31 18.12
CA LEU A 531 4.45 -54.57 18.40
C LEU A 531 4.20 -53.43 19.39
N ALA A 532 5.15 -53.19 20.28
CA ALA A 532 5.14 -51.99 21.10
C ALA A 532 5.71 -50.79 20.34
N ARG A 533 5.04 -49.63 20.42
CA ARG A 533 5.59 -48.36 19.92
C ARG A 533 6.78 -47.96 20.79
N ILE A 534 7.87 -47.57 20.13
CA ILE A 534 9.12 -47.15 20.78
C ILE A 534 8.94 -45.78 21.46
N ILE A 535 8.15 -44.89 20.85
CA ILE A 535 7.94 -43.52 21.32
C ILE A 535 6.50 -43.42 21.84
N PRO A 536 6.28 -43.03 23.12
CA PRO A 536 4.95 -42.86 23.68
C PRO A 536 4.34 -41.54 23.21
N VAL A 537 3.80 -41.50 21.99
CA VAL A 537 3.38 -40.24 21.36
C VAL A 537 2.17 -39.63 22.05
N LYS A 538 1.35 -40.41 22.77
CA LYS A 538 0.29 -39.83 23.62
C LYS A 538 0.84 -38.82 24.63
N ARG A 539 2.05 -39.03 25.17
CA ARG A 539 2.71 -38.08 26.09
C ARG A 539 3.13 -36.79 25.39
N TYR A 540 3.41 -36.85 24.10
CA TYR A 540 3.89 -35.72 23.30
C TYR A 540 2.81 -35.13 22.37
N TRP A 541 1.57 -35.62 22.45
CA TRP A 541 0.48 -35.17 21.58
C TRP A 541 0.18 -33.68 21.72
N GLY A 542 0.36 -33.12 22.93
CA GLY A 542 0.30 -31.67 23.15
C GLY A 542 1.33 -30.89 22.32
N ILE A 543 2.56 -31.42 22.20
CA ILE A 543 3.62 -30.81 21.38
C ILE A 543 3.28 -30.92 19.89
N VAL A 544 2.78 -32.07 19.45
CA VAL A 544 2.37 -32.28 18.05
C VAL A 544 1.21 -31.34 17.68
N ASN A 545 0.18 -31.24 18.53
CA ASN A 545 -0.93 -30.31 18.31
C ASN A 545 -0.46 -28.85 18.32
N PHE A 546 0.42 -28.47 19.26
CA PHE A 546 0.98 -27.13 19.29
C PHE A 546 1.74 -26.81 17.99
N LEU A 547 2.55 -27.75 17.49
CA LEU A 547 3.25 -27.60 16.22
C LEU A 547 2.28 -27.47 15.03
N LEU A 548 1.25 -28.31 14.97
CA LEU A 548 0.24 -28.26 13.90
C LEU A 548 -0.56 -26.94 13.90
N VAL A 549 -1.00 -26.49 15.08
CA VAL A 549 -1.73 -25.23 15.27
C VAL A 549 -0.85 -24.03 14.92
N THR A 550 0.40 -24.01 15.38
CA THR A 550 1.35 -22.94 15.02
C THR A 550 1.65 -22.91 13.52
N THR A 551 1.82 -24.06 12.87
CA THR A 551 1.94 -24.07 11.39
C THR A 551 0.70 -23.53 10.69
N SER A 552 -0.49 -23.93 11.13
CA SER A 552 -1.74 -23.49 10.52
C SER A 552 -1.89 -21.98 10.62
N GLY A 553 -1.62 -21.39 11.79
CA GLY A 553 -1.70 -19.94 11.97
C GLY A 553 -0.58 -19.16 11.26
N VAL A 554 0.61 -19.75 11.08
CA VAL A 554 1.70 -19.11 10.31
C VAL A 554 1.38 -19.06 8.81
N LEU A 555 0.60 -20.03 8.31
CA LEU A 555 0.09 -20.07 6.94
C LEU A 555 -1.15 -19.15 6.78
N ALA A 556 -2.05 -19.13 7.76
CA ALA A 556 -3.22 -18.26 7.83
C ALA A 556 -2.86 -16.90 8.48
N ARG A 557 -2.07 -16.09 7.77
CA ARG A 557 -1.37 -14.90 8.27
C ARG A 557 -2.21 -13.79 8.93
N LYS A 558 -3.54 -13.89 9.03
CA LYS A 558 -4.39 -12.87 9.66
C LYS A 558 -4.84 -13.18 11.10
N ASP A 559 -4.75 -14.43 11.57
CA ASP A 559 -5.42 -14.83 12.83
C ASP A 559 -4.50 -15.42 13.92
N LEU A 560 -3.19 -15.49 13.71
CA LEU A 560 -2.25 -16.15 14.65
C LEU A 560 -2.34 -15.58 16.08
N PHE A 561 -2.44 -14.26 16.24
CA PHE A 561 -2.47 -13.63 17.56
C PHE A 561 -3.76 -13.95 18.32
N ASN A 562 -4.90 -14.00 17.62
CA ASN A 562 -6.20 -14.35 18.20
C ASN A 562 -6.33 -15.85 18.48
N LEU A 563 -5.73 -16.71 17.65
CA LEU A 563 -5.74 -18.15 17.87
C LEU A 563 -4.88 -18.53 19.09
N VAL A 564 -3.67 -17.97 19.20
CA VAL A 564 -2.75 -18.26 20.32
C VAL A 564 -3.31 -17.73 21.64
N SER A 565 -3.90 -16.54 21.67
CA SER A 565 -4.45 -15.96 22.90
C SER A 565 -5.70 -16.70 23.42
N THR A 566 -6.44 -17.39 22.54
CA THR A 566 -7.67 -18.12 22.91
C THR A 566 -7.45 -19.61 23.18
N THR A 567 -6.55 -20.27 22.44
CA THR A 567 -6.37 -21.74 22.56
C THR A 567 -5.30 -22.15 23.57
N LEU A 568 -4.27 -21.34 23.80
CA LEU A 568 -3.16 -21.69 24.70
C LEU A 568 -3.60 -21.84 26.18
N PRO A 569 -4.49 -21.00 26.74
CA PRO A 569 -4.96 -21.18 28.12
C PRO A 569 -5.78 -22.47 28.30
N ASN A 570 -6.60 -22.83 27.30
CA ASN A 570 -7.44 -24.03 27.33
C ASN A 570 -6.62 -25.32 27.18
N LEU A 571 -5.51 -25.29 26.44
CA LEU A 571 -4.59 -26.43 26.26
C LEU A 571 -3.70 -26.67 27.48
N LEU A 572 -3.39 -25.63 28.26
CA LEU A 572 -2.55 -25.72 29.45
C LEU A 572 -3.34 -25.96 30.75
N GLY A 573 -4.68 -26.02 30.68
CA GLY A 573 -5.52 -26.23 31.86
C GLY A 573 -5.40 -25.12 32.90
N ILE A 574 -5.05 -23.89 32.47
CA ILE A 574 -4.93 -22.74 33.37
C ILE A 574 -6.31 -22.09 33.47
N GLU A 575 -7.03 -22.36 34.57
CA GLU A 575 -8.27 -21.64 34.89
C GLU A 575 -7.96 -20.14 35.08
N LYS A 576 -8.59 -19.29 34.25
CA LYS A 576 -8.58 -17.84 34.45
C LYS A 576 -9.32 -17.54 35.76
N LYS A 577 -8.59 -17.06 36.77
CA LYS A 577 -9.20 -16.30 37.87
C LYS A 577 -9.64 -14.95 37.32
N ASP A 578 -10.94 -14.69 37.35
CA ASP A 578 -11.51 -13.38 37.06
C ASP A 578 -10.92 -12.33 38.02
N GLN A 579 -10.08 -11.45 37.49
CA GLN A 579 -9.72 -10.20 38.14
C GLN A 579 -10.52 -9.08 37.48
N THR A 580 -11.57 -8.66 38.18
CA THR A 580 -12.31 -7.44 37.91
C THR A 580 -11.37 -6.25 38.15
N ILE A 581 -10.90 -5.61 37.08
CA ILE A 581 -10.17 -4.34 37.17
C ILE A 581 -11.23 -3.24 37.34
N VAL A 582 -11.30 -2.69 38.55
CA VAL A 582 -11.99 -1.42 38.82
C VAL A 582 -11.09 -0.30 38.29
N VAL A 583 -11.54 0.40 37.26
CA VAL A 583 -10.91 1.62 36.77
C VAL A 583 -11.39 2.77 37.66
N LEU A 584 -10.52 3.29 38.52
CA LEU A 584 -10.71 4.58 39.15
C LEU A 584 -10.43 5.66 38.10
N LYS A 585 -11.42 6.54 37.89
CA LYS A 585 -11.27 7.82 37.22
C LYS A 585 -10.59 8.76 38.21
N ASP A 586 -9.42 9.27 37.86
CA ASP A 586 -8.88 10.47 38.47
C ASP A 586 -9.61 11.67 37.85
N ASP A 587 -10.42 12.34 38.66
CA ASP A 587 -10.75 13.74 38.52
C ASP A 587 -9.61 14.52 39.18
N GLU A 588 -8.96 15.45 38.47
CA GLU A 588 -8.35 16.63 39.09
C GLU A 588 -8.13 17.75 38.05
N ASP A 589 -8.65 18.91 38.44
CA ASP A 589 -8.42 20.33 38.10
C ASP A 589 -7.52 20.77 36.94
#